data_AF-A0A7S1DGU6-F1
#
_entry.id   AF-A0A7S1DGU6-F1
#
_cell.length_a   1.000
_cell.length_b   1.000
_cell.length_c   1.000
_cell.angle_alpha   90.00
_cell.angle_beta   90.00
_cell.angle_gamma   90.00
#
_symmetry.space_group_name_H-M   'P 1'
#
loop_
_entity.id
_entity.type
_entity.pdbx_description
1 polymer ?
#
loop_
_entity_poly.entity_id
_entity_poly.type
_entity_poly.pdbx_seq_one_letter_code
_entity_poly.pdbx_strand_id
1 'polypeptide(L)'
;ATGLYVLIFKLVGSGSTTQVALNLEPRPQSLQIVTPPPSEGVASEVWNVPVQVRLLDCQSGVVVNASSTVSADLKDNPTGASLLGTKAVDLKNGVAAWVDLEVPLESGAAFYTLEFTYGGFASVPALTSPDFKIVPPVSKLLVLAGPAGTNTTAGDLFRLQPAVSLLNANDEVVTLSTAPITAVIFADPGSNQVHDPNKAVLSGTLLANAVDGVARFVDLSINKASVFQELPAEGYQLRFFYRQTGVVTADFYILPGAWTKLFIPTFQQPKQTVAGVPLVVQPWVYLVDAFDNRVDPLN
;
A
#
# COMPACT_ATOMS: atom_id res chain seq x y z
N ALA A 1 -25.44 39.67 -4.15
CA ALA A 1 -26.23 39.31 -2.96
C ALA A 1 -26.85 37.95 -3.24
N THR A 2 -26.75 37.02 -2.30
CA THR A 2 -27.23 35.64 -2.42
C THR A 2 -28.53 35.47 -1.63
N GLY A 3 -29.35 34.50 -2.00
CA GLY A 3 -30.59 34.17 -1.30
C GLY A 3 -31.83 34.16 -2.19
N LEU A 4 -32.99 34.06 -1.55
CA LEU A 4 -34.29 34.01 -2.21
C LEU A 4 -34.85 35.42 -2.40
N TYR A 5 -35.12 35.76 -3.66
CA TYR A 5 -35.70 37.03 -4.06
C TYR A 5 -37.04 36.79 -4.76
N VAL A 6 -37.93 37.78 -4.71
CA VAL A 6 -39.16 37.77 -5.51
C VAL A 6 -39.19 39.04 -6.34
N LEU A 7 -39.31 38.87 -7.66
CA LEU A 7 -39.53 40.00 -8.56
C LEU A 7 -41.00 40.38 -8.54
N ILE A 8 -41.27 41.68 -8.35
CA ILE A 8 -42.62 42.26 -8.35
C ILE A 8 -42.78 43.08 -9.63
N PHE A 9 -43.77 42.72 -10.43
CA PHE A 9 -44.11 43.41 -11.67
C PHE A 9 -45.37 44.24 -11.47
N LYS A 10 -45.33 45.52 -11.83
CA LYS A 10 -46.45 46.46 -11.71
C LYS A 10 -46.76 47.09 -13.06
N LEU A 11 -48.03 47.09 -13.43
CA LEU A 11 -48.54 47.85 -14.57
C LEU A 11 -49.17 49.16 -14.07
N VAL A 12 -48.80 50.30 -14.65
CA VAL A 12 -49.31 51.60 -14.22
C VAL A 12 -50.83 51.66 -14.42
N GLY A 13 -51.58 51.93 -13.34
CA GLY A 13 -53.05 51.94 -13.36
C GLY A 13 -53.71 50.55 -13.27
N SER A 14 -52.95 49.49 -12.99
CA SER A 14 -53.44 48.12 -12.75
C SER A 14 -52.77 47.50 -11.51
N GLY A 15 -53.18 46.28 -11.14
CA GLY A 15 -52.61 45.54 -10.01
C GLY A 15 -51.15 45.11 -10.20
N SER A 16 -50.56 44.53 -9.15
CA SER A 16 -49.22 43.93 -9.18
C SER A 16 -49.29 42.41 -9.22
N THR A 17 -48.31 41.77 -9.85
CA THR A 17 -48.09 40.32 -9.77
C THR A 17 -46.66 40.02 -9.33
N THR A 18 -46.44 38.86 -8.72
CA THR A 18 -45.15 38.39 -8.21
C THR A 18 -44.72 37.12 -8.93
N GLN A 19 -43.43 36.99 -9.19
CA GLN A 19 -42.84 35.73 -9.66
C GLN A 19 -42.76 34.69 -8.52
N VAL A 20 -42.60 33.42 -8.89
CA VAL A 20 -42.01 32.39 -8.00
C VAL A 20 -40.64 32.86 -7.51
N ALA A 21 -40.24 32.43 -6.31
CA ALA A 21 -38.96 32.81 -5.71
C ALA A 21 -37.78 32.48 -6.65
N LEU A 22 -36.95 33.49 -6.89
CA LEU A 22 -35.67 33.41 -7.59
C LEU A 22 -34.57 33.14 -6.56
N ASN A 23 -33.91 32.00 -6.65
CA ASN A 23 -32.72 31.73 -5.86
C ASN A 23 -31.49 32.32 -6.57
N LEU A 24 -30.81 33.26 -5.93
CA LEU A 24 -29.51 33.76 -6.38
C LEU A 24 -28.40 33.02 -5.65
N GLU A 25 -27.66 32.20 -6.39
CA GLU A 25 -26.55 31.43 -5.86
C GLU A 25 -25.27 32.28 -5.69
N PRO A 26 -24.39 31.92 -4.74
CA PRO A 26 -23.07 32.52 -4.62
C PRO A 26 -22.29 32.38 -5.93
N ARG A 27 -21.74 33.51 -6.42
CA ARG A 27 -20.89 33.50 -7.60
C ARG A 27 -19.45 33.14 -7.19
N PRO A 28 -18.84 32.10 -7.79
CA PRO A 28 -17.43 31.80 -7.62
C PRO A 28 -16.53 32.99 -7.98
N GLN A 29 -15.56 33.30 -7.13
CA GLN A 29 -14.60 34.39 -7.35
C GLN A 29 -13.13 33.99 -7.13
N SER A 30 -12.84 33.12 -6.18
CA SER A 30 -11.45 32.73 -5.89
C SER A 30 -11.34 31.28 -5.40
N LEU A 31 -10.15 30.72 -5.55
CA LEU A 31 -9.76 29.50 -4.87
C LEU A 31 -8.93 29.85 -3.63
N GLN A 32 -8.96 28.99 -2.62
CA GLN A 32 -8.07 29.06 -1.46
C GLN A 32 -7.55 27.66 -1.11
N ILE A 33 -6.26 27.55 -0.81
CA ILE A 33 -5.66 26.30 -0.31
C ILE A 33 -6.18 26.03 1.11
N VAL A 34 -6.71 24.82 1.30
CA VAL A 34 -7.06 24.26 2.60
C VAL A 34 -5.91 23.42 3.12
N THR A 35 -5.36 22.56 2.24
CA THR A 35 -4.19 21.73 2.53
C THR A 35 -3.24 21.81 1.33
N PRO A 36 -2.03 22.38 1.50
CA PRO A 36 -1.06 22.49 0.40
C PRO A 36 -0.47 21.12 0.03
N PRO A 37 0.24 21.00 -1.10
CA PRO A 37 1.19 19.91 -1.29
C PRO A 37 2.20 19.86 -0.12
N PRO A 38 2.80 18.69 0.18
CA PRO A 38 3.82 18.61 1.21
C PRO A 38 5.02 19.47 0.82
N SER A 39 5.81 19.96 1.78
CA SER A 39 7.02 20.73 1.48
C SER A 39 8.09 19.89 0.77
N GLU A 40 8.09 18.59 1.00
CA GLU A 40 8.94 17.61 0.33
C GLU A 40 8.14 16.32 0.06
N GLY A 41 8.34 15.70 -1.11
CA GLY A 41 7.75 14.42 -1.46
C GLY A 41 8.74 13.51 -2.19
N VAL A 42 8.47 12.22 -2.24
CA VAL A 42 9.32 11.25 -2.96
C VAL A 42 8.82 11.12 -4.41
N ALA A 43 9.74 11.12 -5.37
CA ALA A 43 9.38 10.94 -6.77
C ALA A 43 8.62 9.63 -6.99
N SER A 44 7.52 9.69 -7.75
CA SER A 44 6.62 8.56 -8.03
C SER A 44 6.02 7.88 -6.79
N GLU A 45 5.82 8.62 -5.69
CA GLU A 45 5.02 8.19 -4.55
C GLU A 45 3.83 9.13 -4.34
N VAL A 46 2.67 8.55 -4.00
CA VAL A 46 1.48 9.30 -3.57
C VAL A 46 1.77 10.08 -2.30
N TRP A 47 1.35 11.34 -2.27
CA TRP A 47 1.39 12.12 -1.04
C TRP A 47 0.36 11.60 -0.02
N ASN A 48 0.84 11.30 1.19
CA ASN A 48 0.03 10.74 2.28
C ASN A 48 -0.97 11.72 2.89
N VAL A 49 -0.79 13.03 2.66
CA VAL A 49 -1.74 14.08 3.03
C VAL A 49 -2.42 14.59 1.76
N PRO A 50 -3.76 14.46 1.64
CA PRO A 50 -4.49 14.96 0.49
C PRO A 50 -4.31 16.47 0.28
N VAL A 51 -4.08 16.88 -0.97
CA VAL A 51 -4.10 18.29 -1.35
C VAL A 51 -5.54 18.75 -1.44
N GLN A 52 -5.86 19.91 -0.89
CA GLN A 52 -7.23 20.43 -0.84
C GLN A 52 -7.29 21.92 -1.16
N VAL A 53 -8.24 22.29 -2.01
CA VAL A 53 -8.60 23.70 -2.26
C VAL A 53 -10.10 23.90 -2.13
N ARG A 54 -10.51 25.08 -1.69
CA ARG A 54 -11.92 25.47 -1.57
C ARG A 54 -12.26 26.62 -2.49
N LEU A 55 -13.50 26.62 -2.98
CA LEU A 55 -14.05 27.67 -3.83
C LEU A 55 -14.78 28.72 -2.99
N LEU A 56 -14.45 29.99 -3.19
CA LEU A 56 -15.00 31.11 -2.44
C LEU A 56 -15.75 32.10 -3.34
N ASP A 57 -16.75 32.76 -2.77
CA ASP A 57 -17.46 33.89 -3.38
C ASP A 57 -16.80 35.25 -3.04
N CYS A 58 -17.45 36.34 -3.48
CA CYS A 58 -17.02 37.72 -3.23
C CYS A 58 -17.04 38.14 -1.75
N GLN A 59 -17.72 37.39 -0.88
CA GLN A 59 -17.77 37.60 0.56
C GLN A 59 -16.83 36.64 1.32
N SER A 60 -15.99 35.87 0.62
CA SER A 60 -15.17 34.78 1.19
C SER A 60 -16.00 33.64 1.79
N GLY A 61 -17.27 33.50 1.39
CA GLY A 61 -18.12 32.37 1.71
C GLY A 61 -17.82 31.18 0.80
N VAL A 62 -17.94 29.95 1.32
CA VAL A 62 -17.71 28.72 0.54
C VAL A 62 -18.87 28.48 -0.42
N VAL A 63 -18.57 28.28 -1.71
CA VAL A 63 -19.57 27.97 -2.74
C VAL A 63 -19.86 26.47 -2.75
N VAL A 64 -20.84 26.04 -1.96
CA VAL A 64 -21.10 24.60 -1.71
C VAL A 64 -21.83 23.85 -2.84
N ASN A 65 -22.55 24.56 -3.71
CA ASN A 65 -23.37 23.98 -4.79
C ASN A 65 -22.71 24.04 -6.18
N ALA A 66 -21.41 24.34 -6.25
CA ALA A 66 -20.69 24.38 -7.52
C ALA A 66 -20.59 22.97 -8.13
N SER A 67 -20.95 22.84 -9.41
CA SER A 67 -21.03 21.56 -10.12
C SER A 67 -19.89 21.32 -11.13
N SER A 68 -18.87 22.17 -11.14
CA SER A 68 -17.69 22.03 -12.01
C SER A 68 -16.48 21.51 -11.23
N THR A 69 -15.48 21.04 -11.97
CA THR A 69 -14.23 20.53 -11.40
C THR A 69 -13.23 21.64 -11.10
N VAL A 70 -12.30 21.34 -10.19
CA VAL A 70 -11.02 22.03 -10.11
C VAL A 70 -9.93 21.10 -10.63
N SER A 71 -9.07 21.59 -11.52
CA SER A 71 -7.90 20.87 -12.00
C SER A 71 -6.64 21.30 -11.25
N ALA A 72 -5.69 20.38 -11.07
CA ALA A 72 -4.34 20.63 -10.60
C ALA A 72 -3.33 20.19 -11.69
N ASP A 73 -2.31 21.01 -11.94
CA ASP A 73 -1.16 20.63 -12.77
C ASP A 73 0.14 21.26 -12.24
N LEU A 74 1.29 20.80 -12.72
CA LEU A 74 2.59 21.40 -12.38
C LEU A 74 2.78 22.73 -13.12
N LYS A 75 3.19 23.77 -12.39
CA LYS A 75 3.47 25.11 -12.92
C LYS A 75 4.97 25.37 -12.98
N ASP A 76 5.59 25.60 -11.84
CA ASP A 76 7.05 25.56 -11.76
C ASP A 76 7.46 24.09 -11.86
N ASN A 77 8.07 23.75 -12.98
CA ASN A 77 8.26 22.37 -13.40
C ASN A 77 9.64 22.22 -14.06
N PRO A 78 10.72 22.23 -13.27
CA PRO A 78 12.10 22.26 -13.77
C PRO A 78 12.47 21.03 -14.60
N THR A 79 11.74 19.92 -14.47
CA THR A 79 12.01 18.67 -15.21
C THR A 79 11.14 18.49 -16.45
N GLY A 80 10.12 19.33 -16.64
CA GLY A 80 9.10 19.11 -17.67
C GLY A 80 8.24 17.86 -17.41
N ALA A 81 8.16 17.40 -16.16
CA ALA A 81 7.35 16.25 -15.77
C ALA A 81 5.85 16.51 -15.99
N SER A 82 5.06 15.45 -16.15
CA SER A 82 3.60 15.55 -16.01
C SER A 82 3.21 15.15 -14.59
N LEU A 83 2.31 15.91 -13.96
CA LEU A 83 1.66 15.46 -12.73
C LEU A 83 1.00 14.09 -12.98
N LEU A 84 1.08 13.16 -12.03
CA LEU A 84 0.38 11.88 -12.07
C LEU A 84 -0.84 11.89 -11.14
N GLY A 85 -1.70 10.89 -11.28
CA GLY A 85 -2.96 10.79 -10.51
C GLY A 85 -4.14 11.49 -11.17
N THR A 86 -5.20 11.69 -10.40
CA THR A 86 -6.46 12.29 -10.86
C THR A 86 -6.37 13.81 -10.89
N LYS A 87 -6.03 14.41 -12.04
CA LYS A 87 -5.76 15.85 -12.11
C LYS A 87 -6.97 16.75 -11.90
N ALA A 88 -8.17 16.32 -12.27
CA ALA A 88 -9.40 17.11 -12.12
C ALA A 88 -10.38 16.38 -11.21
N VAL A 89 -10.85 17.07 -10.17
CA VAL A 89 -11.78 16.52 -9.17
C VAL A 89 -13.00 17.42 -9.01
N ASP A 90 -14.14 16.82 -8.73
CA ASP A 90 -15.37 17.54 -8.42
C ASP A 90 -15.26 18.26 -7.07
N LEU A 91 -15.95 19.39 -6.94
CA LEU A 91 -16.16 20.05 -5.67
C LEU A 91 -17.23 19.30 -4.86
N LYS A 92 -16.88 18.89 -3.64
CA LYS A 92 -17.84 18.36 -2.65
C LYS A 92 -17.95 19.37 -1.53
N ASN A 93 -19.16 19.92 -1.34
CA ASN A 93 -19.40 21.02 -0.39
C ASN A 93 -18.41 22.20 -0.59
N GLY A 94 -18.10 22.51 -1.85
CA GLY A 94 -17.17 23.60 -2.21
C GLY A 94 -15.70 23.29 -1.98
N VAL A 95 -15.31 22.04 -1.73
CA VAL A 95 -13.92 21.60 -1.56
C VAL A 95 -13.55 20.55 -2.61
N ALA A 96 -12.44 20.79 -3.30
CA ALA A 96 -11.80 19.85 -4.21
C ALA A 96 -10.63 19.20 -3.45
N ALA A 97 -10.58 17.87 -3.46
CA ALA A 97 -9.59 17.09 -2.72
C ALA A 97 -8.94 16.04 -3.62
N TRP A 98 -7.62 16.08 -3.71
CA TRP A 98 -6.81 15.11 -4.44
C TRP A 98 -6.12 14.17 -3.48
N VAL A 99 -6.25 12.86 -3.72
CA VAL A 99 -5.77 11.80 -2.82
C VAL A 99 -4.70 10.91 -3.46
N ASP A 100 -4.38 11.14 -4.74
CA ASP A 100 -3.55 10.26 -5.57
C ASP A 100 -2.52 11.01 -6.41
N LEU A 101 -2.20 12.27 -6.08
CA LEU A 101 -1.18 13.04 -6.81
C LEU A 101 0.21 12.50 -6.52
N GLU A 102 1.01 12.35 -7.59
CA GLU A 102 2.44 12.06 -7.54
C GLU A 102 3.18 12.95 -8.54
N VAL A 103 4.44 13.28 -8.25
CA VAL A 103 5.36 13.89 -9.22
C VAL A 103 6.41 12.85 -9.61
N PRO A 104 6.60 12.53 -10.90
CA PRO A 104 7.38 11.36 -11.30
C PRO A 104 8.89 11.56 -11.22
N LEU A 105 9.37 12.80 -11.24
CA LEU A 105 10.79 13.13 -11.38
C LEU A 105 11.25 14.10 -10.28
N GLU A 106 12.45 13.87 -9.75
CA GLU A 106 13.11 14.81 -8.86
C GLU A 106 13.65 16.03 -9.62
N SER A 107 13.63 17.19 -8.97
CA SER A 107 14.16 18.45 -9.52
C SER A 107 15.60 18.75 -9.09
N GLY A 108 16.20 17.87 -8.28
CA GLY A 108 17.46 18.15 -7.58
C GLY A 108 17.30 19.31 -6.60
N ALA A 109 17.97 20.44 -6.86
CA ALA A 109 17.93 21.61 -5.98
C ALA A 109 16.78 22.60 -6.28
N ALA A 110 16.12 22.47 -7.43
CA ALA A 110 14.99 23.33 -7.81
C ALA A 110 13.69 22.90 -7.13
N PHE A 111 12.66 23.75 -7.18
CA PHE A 111 11.35 23.52 -6.58
C PHE A 111 10.27 23.30 -7.65
N TYR A 112 9.15 22.75 -7.20
CA TYR A 112 7.90 22.66 -7.95
C TYR A 112 6.82 23.52 -7.31
N THR A 113 5.84 23.92 -8.11
CA THR A 113 4.55 24.45 -7.66
C THR A 113 3.41 23.77 -8.40
N LEU A 114 2.24 23.68 -7.76
CA LEU A 114 0.98 23.31 -8.40
C LEU A 114 0.20 24.57 -8.79
N GLU A 115 -0.49 24.51 -9.92
CA GLU A 115 -1.53 25.46 -10.29
C GLU A 115 -2.91 24.80 -10.26
N PHE A 116 -3.83 25.43 -9.54
CA PHE A 116 -5.22 25.01 -9.44
C PHE A 116 -6.12 25.92 -10.28
N THR A 117 -6.94 25.33 -11.13
CA THR A 117 -7.83 26.06 -12.05
C THR A 117 -9.26 25.56 -11.92
N TYR A 118 -10.19 26.48 -11.65
CA TYR A 118 -11.62 26.17 -11.58
C TYR A 118 -12.23 26.21 -12.98
N GLY A 119 -12.85 25.11 -13.42
CA GLY A 119 -13.42 25.01 -14.77
C GLY A 119 -14.76 25.71 -14.96
N GLY A 120 -15.47 26.06 -13.88
CA GLY A 120 -16.85 26.54 -13.96
C GLY A 120 -17.01 28.04 -14.24
N PHE A 121 -15.99 28.86 -13.97
CA PHE A 121 -16.02 30.31 -14.20
C PHE A 121 -14.63 30.83 -14.59
N ALA A 122 -14.47 31.26 -15.84
CA ALA A 122 -13.20 31.78 -16.36
C ALA A 122 -12.66 33.03 -15.64
N SER A 123 -13.50 33.75 -14.89
CA SER A 123 -13.07 34.91 -14.09
C SER A 123 -12.42 34.53 -12.76
N VAL A 124 -12.49 33.27 -12.34
CA VAL A 124 -11.79 32.79 -11.14
C VAL A 124 -10.31 32.64 -11.51
N PRO A 125 -9.39 33.43 -10.90
CA PRO A 125 -7.97 33.32 -11.22
C PRO A 125 -7.43 31.97 -10.77
N ALA A 126 -6.44 31.46 -11.51
CA ALA A 126 -5.70 30.29 -11.10
C ALA A 126 -4.97 30.55 -9.77
N LEU A 127 -4.87 29.52 -8.92
CA LEU A 127 -4.21 29.59 -7.63
C LEU A 127 -2.94 28.76 -7.65
N THR A 128 -1.81 29.35 -7.28
CA THR A 128 -0.52 28.64 -7.19
C THR A 128 -0.26 28.19 -5.75
N SER A 129 0.28 26.98 -5.58
CA SER A 129 0.70 26.46 -4.28
C SER A 129 1.98 27.12 -3.77
N PRO A 130 2.32 26.96 -2.48
CA PRO A 130 3.70 27.11 -2.03
C PRO A 130 4.65 26.16 -2.79
N ASP A 131 5.93 26.51 -2.78
CA ASP A 131 7.00 25.69 -3.32
C ASP A 131 7.14 24.38 -2.54
N PHE A 132 7.44 23.30 -3.25
CA PHE A 132 7.81 22.01 -2.66
C PHE A 132 8.95 21.36 -3.43
N LYS A 133 9.66 20.45 -2.77
CA LYS A 133 10.73 19.65 -3.39
C LYS A 133 10.27 18.23 -3.65
N ILE A 134 10.86 17.62 -4.67
CA ILE A 134 10.74 16.19 -4.91
C ILE A 134 12.13 15.56 -4.79
N VAL A 135 12.26 14.60 -3.88
CA VAL A 135 13.50 13.87 -3.59
C VAL A 135 13.61 12.59 -4.43
N PRO A 136 14.79 11.94 -4.51
CA PRO A 136 14.98 10.77 -5.35
C PRO A 136 13.97 9.65 -5.06
N PRO A 137 13.54 8.88 -6.07
CA PRO A 137 12.65 7.75 -5.88
C PRO A 137 13.36 6.60 -5.16
N VAL A 138 12.56 5.72 -4.54
CA VAL A 138 13.03 4.41 -4.10
C VAL A 138 13.36 3.56 -5.33
N SER A 139 14.59 3.09 -5.42
CA SER A 139 15.08 2.26 -6.53
C SER A 139 15.64 0.91 -6.09
N LYS A 140 15.98 0.76 -4.80
CA LYS A 140 16.52 -0.47 -4.22
C LYS A 140 15.85 -0.76 -2.88
N LEU A 141 15.86 -2.04 -2.48
CA LEU A 141 15.46 -2.49 -1.15
C LEU A 141 16.62 -3.24 -0.49
N LEU A 142 16.76 -3.08 0.82
CA LEU A 142 17.76 -3.78 1.62
C LEU A 142 17.11 -4.45 2.83
N VAL A 143 17.33 -5.74 3.02
CA VAL A 143 16.94 -6.44 4.26
C VAL A 143 17.91 -6.03 5.37
N LEU A 144 17.42 -5.32 6.38
CA LEU A 144 18.20 -4.90 7.56
C LEU A 144 18.19 -5.97 8.66
N ALA A 145 17.08 -6.68 8.78
CA ALA A 145 16.87 -7.75 9.74
C ALA A 145 15.89 -8.77 9.16
N GLY A 146 15.94 -10.01 9.61
CA GLY A 146 15.05 -11.07 9.17
C GLY A 146 15.33 -12.39 9.89
N PRO A 147 14.59 -13.46 9.57
CA PRO A 147 14.65 -14.72 10.31
C PRO A 147 15.96 -15.50 10.14
N ALA A 148 16.81 -15.13 9.18
CA ALA A 148 18.10 -15.77 8.94
C ALA A 148 18.98 -15.78 10.20
N GLY A 149 19.62 -16.93 10.47
CA GLY A 149 20.43 -17.12 11.67
C GLY A 149 19.65 -17.36 12.97
N THR A 150 18.32 -17.43 12.92
CA THR A 150 17.48 -17.81 14.06
C THR A 150 16.68 -19.07 13.77
N ASN A 151 16.43 -19.88 14.80
CA ASN A 151 15.54 -21.03 14.71
C ASN A 151 14.14 -20.64 15.20
N THR A 152 13.13 -20.86 14.36
CA THR A 152 11.71 -20.65 14.70
C THR A 152 10.96 -21.95 14.45
N THR A 153 10.00 -22.27 15.31
CA THR A 153 9.12 -23.42 15.15
C THR A 153 8.01 -23.09 14.15
N ALA A 154 7.53 -24.10 13.42
CA ALA A 154 6.36 -23.98 12.56
C ALA A 154 5.16 -23.41 13.33
N GLY A 155 4.58 -22.34 12.80
CA GLY A 155 3.45 -21.61 13.38
C GLY A 155 3.81 -20.57 14.44
N ASP A 156 5.04 -20.58 14.98
CA ASP A 156 5.52 -19.53 15.86
C ASP A 156 5.91 -18.27 15.06
N LEU A 157 5.80 -17.10 15.69
CA LEU A 157 6.34 -15.86 15.14
C LEU A 157 7.85 -15.98 14.95
N PHE A 158 8.38 -15.42 13.86
CA PHE A 158 9.82 -15.31 13.68
C PHE A 158 10.45 -14.57 14.86
N ARG A 159 11.51 -15.15 15.43
CA ARG A 159 12.24 -14.53 16.55
C ARG A 159 12.83 -13.18 16.19
N LEU A 160 13.40 -13.07 14.99
CA LEU A 160 13.83 -11.81 14.41
C LEU A 160 12.92 -11.48 13.24
N GLN A 161 12.02 -10.51 13.46
CA GLN A 161 11.07 -10.09 12.45
C GLN A 161 11.77 -9.27 11.34
N PRO A 162 11.31 -9.39 10.09
CA PRO A 162 11.90 -8.65 8.98
C PRO A 162 11.80 -7.13 9.10
N ALA A 163 12.88 -6.45 8.73
CA ALA A 163 12.91 -5.01 8.49
C ALA A 163 13.58 -4.74 7.14
N VAL A 164 12.96 -3.88 6.33
CA VAL A 164 13.40 -3.59 4.96
C VAL A 164 13.59 -2.09 4.80
N SER A 165 14.80 -1.67 4.44
CA SER A 165 15.13 -0.29 4.11
C SER A 165 14.84 0.00 2.64
N LEU A 166 14.32 1.20 2.37
CA LEU A 166 14.02 1.71 1.05
C LEU A 166 15.13 2.69 0.66
N LEU A 167 15.87 2.35 -0.39
CA LEU A 167 17.06 3.08 -0.80
C LEU A 167 16.87 3.73 -2.18
N ASN A 168 17.52 4.88 -2.37
CA ASN A 168 17.65 5.51 -3.69
C ASN A 168 18.76 4.83 -4.51
N ALA A 169 19.03 5.34 -5.71
CA ALA A 169 20.02 4.76 -6.62
C ALA A 169 21.46 4.79 -6.06
N ASN A 170 21.73 5.73 -5.15
CA ASN A 170 23.02 5.95 -4.50
C ASN A 170 23.17 5.17 -3.18
N ASP A 171 22.27 4.22 -2.89
CA ASP A 171 22.26 3.42 -1.65
C ASP A 171 21.99 4.22 -0.36
N GLU A 172 21.38 5.41 -0.50
CA GLU A 172 20.95 6.23 0.64
C GLU A 172 19.49 5.94 1.00
N VAL A 173 19.16 5.96 2.29
CA VAL A 173 17.79 5.72 2.77
C VAL A 173 16.86 6.87 2.34
N VAL A 174 15.76 6.54 1.67
CA VAL A 174 14.71 7.50 1.31
C VAL A 174 13.80 7.68 2.53
N THR A 175 14.24 8.51 3.48
CA THR A 175 13.56 8.67 4.79
C THR A 175 12.12 9.16 4.69
N LEU A 176 11.80 9.95 3.65
CA LEU A 176 10.43 10.43 3.41
C LEU A 176 9.51 9.38 2.77
N SER A 177 10.05 8.23 2.33
CA SER A 177 9.22 7.21 1.69
C SER A 177 8.28 6.58 2.71
N THR A 178 7.01 6.49 2.31
CA THR A 178 5.95 5.79 3.05
C THR A 178 5.45 4.57 2.28
N ALA A 179 6.19 4.17 1.24
CA ALA A 179 5.78 3.12 0.33
C ALA A 179 5.47 1.79 1.05
N PRO A 180 4.41 1.08 0.62
CA PRO A 180 4.07 -0.23 1.17
C PRO A 180 5.01 -1.32 0.64
N ILE A 181 5.63 -2.06 1.55
CA ILE A 181 6.42 -3.26 1.22
C ILE A 181 5.56 -4.49 1.43
N THR A 182 5.47 -5.35 0.40
CA THR A 182 4.80 -6.64 0.47
C THR A 182 5.80 -7.77 0.76
N ALA A 183 5.47 -8.67 1.68
CA ALA A 183 6.23 -9.88 1.99
C ALA A 183 5.57 -11.14 1.39
N VAL A 184 6.36 -11.99 0.74
CA VAL A 184 5.92 -13.29 0.23
C VAL A 184 6.99 -14.36 0.42
N ILE A 185 6.59 -15.63 0.43
CA ILE A 185 7.54 -16.75 0.33
C ILE A 185 8.09 -16.81 -1.10
N PHE A 186 9.41 -16.83 -1.22
CA PHE A 186 10.13 -16.93 -2.49
C PHE A 186 10.62 -18.35 -2.74
N ALA A 187 11.37 -18.91 -1.80
CA ALA A 187 11.73 -20.33 -1.79
C ALA A 187 10.87 -21.04 -0.73
N ASP A 188 10.09 -22.03 -1.17
CA ASP A 188 9.16 -22.80 -0.35
C ASP A 188 9.55 -24.30 -0.34
N PRO A 189 10.55 -24.70 0.45
CA PRO A 189 10.90 -26.10 0.62
C PRO A 189 9.75 -26.92 1.22
N GLY A 190 8.90 -26.33 2.08
CA GLY A 190 7.75 -27.00 2.70
C GLY A 190 6.73 -27.54 1.71
N SER A 191 6.61 -26.93 0.54
CA SER A 191 5.76 -27.44 -0.56
C SER A 191 6.22 -28.78 -1.14
N ASN A 192 7.47 -29.19 -0.88
CA ASN A 192 8.04 -30.45 -1.38
C ASN A 192 7.95 -31.60 -0.36
N GLN A 193 7.32 -31.38 0.79
CA GLN A 193 7.08 -32.47 1.76
C GLN A 193 6.21 -33.56 1.11
N VAL A 194 6.76 -34.77 0.98
CA VAL A 194 6.09 -35.85 0.24
C VAL A 194 4.75 -36.25 0.87
N HIS A 195 4.66 -36.21 2.20
CA HIS A 195 3.48 -36.60 2.95
C HIS A 195 2.41 -35.49 3.05
N ASP A 196 2.80 -34.23 2.86
CA ASP A 196 1.89 -33.09 2.78
C ASP A 196 2.43 -32.07 1.75
N PRO A 197 2.17 -32.24 0.43
CA PRO A 197 2.79 -31.42 -0.62
C PRO A 197 2.15 -30.03 -0.82
N ASN A 198 1.38 -29.54 0.16
CA ASN A 198 0.77 -28.22 0.09
C ASN A 198 1.80 -27.11 0.31
N LYS A 199 1.58 -25.95 -0.33
CA LYS A 199 2.43 -24.76 -0.11
C LYS A 199 2.43 -24.32 1.35
N ALA A 200 3.57 -23.81 1.80
CA ALA A 200 3.66 -23.13 3.08
C ALA A 200 2.84 -21.83 3.04
N VAL A 201 2.31 -21.44 4.20
CA VAL A 201 1.56 -20.20 4.39
C VAL A 201 2.42 -19.24 5.22
N LEU A 202 2.69 -18.06 4.66
CA LEU A 202 3.22 -16.92 5.41
C LEU A 202 2.03 -16.18 6.03
N SER A 203 1.94 -16.20 7.35
CA SER A 203 0.86 -15.55 8.11
C SER A 203 1.36 -14.26 8.75
N GLY A 204 0.41 -13.42 9.20
CA GLY A 204 0.69 -12.11 9.80
C GLY A 204 0.32 -10.95 8.88
N THR A 205 0.90 -9.78 9.15
CA THR A 205 0.74 -8.56 8.38
C THR A 205 1.69 -8.57 7.19
N LEU A 206 1.19 -8.95 6.01
CA LEU A 206 2.02 -9.14 4.80
C LEU A 206 2.34 -7.84 4.05
N LEU A 207 1.73 -6.72 4.44
CA LEU A 207 1.93 -5.40 3.85
C LEU A 207 2.29 -4.41 4.96
N ALA A 208 3.52 -3.89 4.94
CA ALA A 208 4.00 -2.92 5.92
C ALA A 208 4.39 -1.61 5.23
N ASN A 209 3.81 -0.50 5.66
CA ASN A 209 4.21 0.82 5.19
C ASN A 209 5.55 1.23 5.80
N ALA A 210 6.40 1.87 5.01
CA ALA A 210 7.64 2.42 5.50
C ALA A 210 7.41 3.60 6.45
N VAL A 211 8.23 3.67 7.50
CA VAL A 211 8.37 4.83 8.38
C VAL A 211 9.84 5.16 8.46
N ASP A 212 10.19 6.42 8.19
CA ASP A 212 11.58 6.87 8.04
C ASP A 212 12.37 6.03 7.02
N GLY A 213 11.71 5.65 5.91
CA GLY A 213 12.30 4.82 4.85
C GLY A 213 12.52 3.35 5.24
N VAL A 214 11.92 2.86 6.33
CA VAL A 214 12.03 1.46 6.76
C VAL A 214 10.66 0.85 7.01
N ALA A 215 10.33 -0.22 6.30
CA ALA A 215 9.17 -1.06 6.59
C ALA A 215 9.54 -2.14 7.61
N ARG A 216 8.77 -2.24 8.70
CA ARG A 216 8.97 -3.23 9.77
C ARG A 216 7.77 -4.16 9.86
N PHE A 217 8.05 -5.45 9.77
CA PHE A 217 7.10 -6.51 10.05
C PHE A 217 7.21 -6.90 11.52
N VAL A 218 6.11 -7.36 12.13
CA VAL A 218 6.09 -7.62 13.59
C VAL A 218 5.47 -8.97 13.96
N ASP A 219 4.78 -9.62 13.04
CA ASP A 219 3.91 -10.76 13.30
C ASP A 219 4.01 -11.85 12.21
N LEU A 220 5.10 -11.87 11.44
CA LEU A 220 5.29 -12.88 10.40
C LEU A 220 5.65 -14.25 10.99
N SER A 221 5.08 -15.30 10.39
CA SER A 221 5.29 -16.72 10.75
C SER A 221 5.07 -17.62 9.53
N ILE A 222 5.67 -18.82 9.55
CA ILE A 222 5.44 -19.86 8.54
C ILE A 222 4.98 -21.14 9.23
N ASN A 223 3.94 -21.77 8.70
CA ASN A 223 3.30 -22.96 9.30
C ASN A 223 3.97 -24.30 8.92
N LYS A 224 4.89 -24.32 7.96
CA LYS A 224 5.55 -25.56 7.53
C LYS A 224 7.03 -25.57 7.88
N ALA A 225 7.46 -26.62 8.52
CA ALA A 225 8.87 -26.88 8.77
C ALA A 225 9.62 -27.14 7.47
N SER A 226 10.90 -26.85 7.48
CA SER A 226 11.83 -27.27 6.44
C SER A 226 12.91 -28.21 6.93
N VAL A 227 13.17 -28.21 8.25
CA VAL A 227 14.13 -29.13 8.89
C VAL A 227 13.44 -30.45 9.23
N PHE A 228 14.17 -31.57 9.11
CA PHE A 228 13.69 -32.94 9.37
C PHE A 228 12.60 -33.44 8.42
N GLN A 229 12.45 -32.80 7.26
CA GLN A 229 11.39 -33.07 6.30
C GLN A 229 11.81 -33.98 5.12
N GLU A 230 13.02 -34.55 5.15
CA GLU A 230 13.59 -35.38 4.05
C GLU A 230 13.65 -34.64 2.71
N LEU A 231 13.93 -33.34 2.76
CA LEU A 231 13.93 -32.48 1.58
C LEU A 231 15.33 -32.36 0.98
N PRO A 232 15.45 -32.25 -0.36
CA PRO A 232 16.73 -31.99 -1.02
C PRO A 232 17.26 -30.56 -0.78
N ALA A 233 16.37 -29.62 -0.39
CA ALA A 233 16.70 -28.27 0.02
C ALA A 233 15.79 -27.85 1.18
N GLU A 234 16.36 -27.25 2.22
CA GLU A 234 15.66 -26.93 3.47
C GLU A 234 15.55 -25.41 3.74
N GLY A 235 16.14 -24.57 2.89
CA GLY A 235 16.13 -23.11 3.10
C GLY A 235 14.84 -22.45 2.62
N TYR A 236 14.10 -21.81 3.52
CA TYR A 236 13.11 -20.80 3.13
C TYR A 236 13.81 -19.50 2.76
N GLN A 237 13.21 -18.78 1.82
CA GLN A 237 13.56 -17.39 1.52
C GLN A 237 12.30 -16.56 1.44
N LEU A 238 12.32 -15.36 2.00
CA LEU A 238 11.27 -14.37 1.81
C LEU A 238 11.70 -13.38 0.74
N ARG A 239 10.75 -12.96 -0.10
CA ARG A 239 10.91 -11.80 -0.98
C ARG A 239 10.07 -10.66 -0.44
N PHE A 240 10.72 -9.50 -0.33
CA PHE A 240 10.08 -8.23 -0.06
C PHE A 240 10.11 -7.39 -1.33
N PHE A 241 8.99 -6.75 -1.67
CA PHE A 241 8.94 -5.95 -2.89
C PHE A 241 8.02 -4.73 -2.76
N TYR A 242 8.35 -3.72 -3.56
CA TYR A 242 7.56 -2.53 -3.82
C TYR A 242 7.62 -2.24 -5.32
N ARG A 243 6.46 -2.22 -5.97
CA ARG A 243 6.34 -2.17 -7.43
C ARG A 243 7.21 -3.28 -8.07
N GLN A 244 8.19 -2.91 -8.91
CA GLN A 244 9.09 -3.86 -9.58
C GLN A 244 10.38 -4.12 -8.79
N THR A 245 10.67 -3.31 -7.76
CA THR A 245 11.87 -3.45 -6.94
C THR A 245 11.65 -4.51 -5.88
N GLY A 246 12.59 -5.44 -5.73
CA GLY A 246 12.51 -6.49 -4.72
C GLY A 246 13.86 -6.88 -4.15
N VAL A 247 13.83 -7.46 -2.95
CA VAL A 247 14.98 -8.05 -2.27
C VAL A 247 14.58 -9.40 -1.69
N VAL A 248 15.51 -10.35 -1.67
CA VAL A 248 15.31 -11.69 -1.11
C VAL A 248 16.20 -11.84 0.13
N THR A 249 15.70 -12.50 1.17
CA THR A 249 16.49 -12.82 2.36
C THR A 249 17.58 -13.85 2.05
N ALA A 250 18.56 -13.97 2.94
CA ALA A 250 19.33 -15.22 3.04
C ALA A 250 18.40 -16.37 3.47
N ASP A 251 18.90 -17.61 3.32
CA ASP A 251 18.18 -18.80 3.75
C ASP A 251 17.94 -18.79 5.27
N PHE A 252 16.77 -19.27 5.66
CA PHE A 252 16.43 -19.54 7.05
C PHE A 252 15.61 -20.83 7.13
N TYR A 253 15.56 -21.39 8.33
CA TYR A 253 15.02 -22.73 8.55
C TYR A 253 13.89 -22.67 9.57
N ILE A 254 12.85 -23.48 9.33
CA ILE A 254 11.73 -23.63 10.25
C ILE A 254 11.77 -25.04 10.81
N LEU A 255 11.81 -25.14 12.14
CA LEU A 255 11.77 -26.40 12.87
C LEU A 255 10.32 -26.89 12.96
N PRO A 256 10.08 -28.21 12.99
CA PRO A 256 8.75 -28.73 13.32
C PRO A 256 8.41 -28.44 14.79
N GLY A 257 7.12 -28.32 15.08
CA GLY A 257 6.62 -28.25 16.45
C GLY A 257 6.71 -29.58 17.19
N ALA A 258 6.27 -29.57 18.45
CA ALA A 258 6.09 -30.81 19.19
C ALA A 258 5.08 -31.70 18.47
N TRP A 259 5.34 -33.02 18.44
CA TRP A 259 4.42 -33.96 17.80
C TRP A 259 3.07 -33.96 18.54
N THR A 260 1.99 -34.03 17.77
CA THR A 260 0.62 -34.03 18.32
C THR A 260 -0.21 -35.20 17.80
N LYS A 261 0.21 -35.82 16.69
CA LYS A 261 -0.51 -36.93 16.06
C LYS A 261 0.43 -37.88 15.33
N LEU A 262 -0.04 -39.12 15.16
CA LEU A 262 0.55 -40.09 14.26
C LEU A 262 0.00 -39.85 12.85
N PHE A 263 0.87 -39.91 11.85
CA PHE A 263 0.51 -39.79 10.44
C PHE A 263 0.95 -41.04 9.68
N ILE A 264 0.03 -41.63 8.91
CA ILE A 264 0.31 -42.79 8.07
C ILE A 264 0.44 -42.29 6.62
N PRO A 265 1.67 -42.22 6.06
CA PRO A 265 1.83 -41.81 4.67
C PRO A 265 1.12 -42.78 3.73
N THR A 266 0.56 -42.24 2.64
CA THR A 266 -0.12 -43.05 1.61
C THR A 266 0.85 -43.83 0.72
N PHE A 267 2.13 -43.45 0.75
CA PHE A 267 3.24 -44.16 0.14
C PHE A 267 3.84 -45.18 1.12
N GLN A 268 4.51 -46.20 0.56
CA GLN A 268 5.25 -47.22 1.33
C GLN A 268 4.44 -47.97 2.41
N GLN A 269 3.11 -48.06 2.24
CA GLN A 269 2.26 -48.93 3.07
C GLN A 269 2.12 -50.34 2.49
N PRO A 270 2.03 -51.38 3.34
CA PRO A 270 1.61 -52.71 2.90
C PRO A 270 0.20 -52.66 2.31
N LYS A 271 0.02 -53.19 1.10
CA LYS A 271 -1.31 -53.27 0.44
C LYS A 271 -1.87 -54.69 0.37
N GLN A 272 -1.00 -55.71 0.46
CA GLN A 272 -1.39 -57.12 0.42
C GLN A 272 -0.32 -57.99 1.08
N THR A 273 -0.75 -59.06 1.77
CA THR A 273 0.09 -60.17 2.26
C THR A 273 -0.73 -61.46 2.32
N VAL A 274 -0.09 -62.59 2.61
CA VAL A 274 -0.74 -63.86 2.96
C VAL A 274 -0.83 -63.98 4.48
N ALA A 275 -1.95 -64.51 5.00
CA ALA A 275 -2.12 -64.71 6.44
C ALA A 275 -1.00 -65.58 7.03
N GLY A 276 -0.41 -65.13 8.14
CA GLY A 276 0.74 -65.80 8.78
C GLY A 276 2.09 -65.54 8.11
N VAL A 277 2.15 -64.82 6.99
CA VAL A 277 3.39 -64.43 6.31
C VAL A 277 3.77 -62.99 6.68
N PRO A 278 5.05 -62.71 7.02
CA PRO A 278 5.51 -61.34 7.28
C PRO A 278 5.21 -60.38 6.13
N LEU A 279 4.98 -59.11 6.46
CA LEU A 279 4.74 -58.07 5.46
C LEU A 279 5.99 -57.84 4.60
N VAL A 280 5.83 -57.91 3.28
CA VAL A 280 6.92 -57.65 2.32
C VAL A 280 7.31 -56.16 2.31
N VAL A 281 6.34 -55.28 2.56
CA VAL A 281 6.55 -53.85 2.83
C VAL A 281 6.17 -53.60 4.27
N GLN A 282 7.12 -53.13 5.08
CA GLN A 282 6.83 -52.76 6.46
C GLN A 282 6.04 -51.44 6.49
N PRO A 283 5.07 -51.26 7.39
CA PRO A 283 4.29 -50.03 7.47
C PRO A 283 5.16 -48.86 7.95
N TRP A 284 4.89 -47.68 7.41
CA TRP A 284 5.53 -46.43 7.83
C TRP A 284 4.55 -45.62 8.66
N VAL A 285 5.02 -45.03 9.76
CA VAL A 285 4.25 -44.10 10.58
C VAL A 285 5.17 -42.96 10.97
N TYR A 286 4.72 -41.73 10.76
CA TYR A 286 5.41 -40.52 11.18
C TYR A 286 4.80 -39.96 12.46
N LEU A 287 5.66 -39.39 13.30
CA LEU A 287 5.23 -38.39 14.28
C LEU A 287 5.15 -37.06 13.55
N VAL A 288 4.02 -36.37 13.65
CA VAL A 288 3.86 -35.05 13.05
C VAL A 288 3.33 -34.04 14.06
N ASP A 289 3.68 -32.77 13.86
CA ASP A 289 3.16 -31.65 14.64
C ASP A 289 1.71 -31.28 14.25
N ALA A 290 1.20 -30.19 14.82
CA ALA A 290 -0.17 -29.73 14.55
C ALA A 290 -0.40 -29.32 13.07
N PHE A 291 0.67 -29.04 12.33
CA PHE A 291 0.66 -28.62 10.93
C PHE A 291 1.11 -29.74 9.98
N ASP A 292 1.09 -31.00 10.43
CA ASP A 292 1.52 -32.16 9.66
C ASP A 292 3.02 -32.17 9.32
N ASN A 293 3.86 -31.34 9.94
CA ASN A 293 5.30 -31.42 9.72
C ASN A 293 5.88 -32.63 10.44
N ARG A 294 6.77 -33.37 9.78
CA ARG A 294 7.46 -34.51 10.40
C ARG A 294 8.33 -34.03 11.55
N VAL A 295 8.27 -34.74 12.67
CA VAL A 295 9.15 -34.56 13.83
C VAL A 295 10.17 -35.70 13.85
N ASP A 296 11.44 -35.39 14.06
CA ASP A 296 12.46 -36.43 14.29
C ASP A 296 12.28 -37.00 15.71
N PRO A 297 11.98 -38.31 15.88
CA PRO A 297 11.81 -38.91 17.19
C PRO A 297 13.10 -38.99 18.03
N LEU A 298 14.27 -38.68 17.47
CA LEU A 298 15.57 -38.82 18.12
C LEU A 298 16.17 -37.53 18.72
N ASN A 299 15.50 -36.38 18.56
CA ASN A 299 15.90 -35.09 19.14
C ASN A 299 14.77 -34.43 19.93
#